data_AF-A0A679JF77-F1
#
_entry.id   AF-A0A679JF77-F1
#
_cell.length_a   1.000
_cell.length_b   1.000
_cell.length_c   1.000
_cell.angle_alpha   90.00
_cell.angle_beta   90.00
_cell.angle_gamma   90.00
#
_symmetry.space_group_name_H-M   'P 1'
#
loop_
_entity.id
_entity.type
_entity.pdbx_description
1 polymer ?
#
loop_
_entity_poly.entity_id
_entity_poly.type
_entity_poly.pdbx_seq_one_letter_code
_entity_poly.pdbx_strand_id
1 'polypeptide(L)'
;MKRRSSAAWLAIAIAIAAAGLVSLQAPAQAQDAGLDPDTGLPAARPFEFPELGTTAQFWSQRLTGYIATADGTRLRYSVLLPKGQGRFPVVMTVNGYDAGSIGGSAYLKNKTSMAVDLDRRLVEAGYAVMGVNTAGTGCSDGRLEYTRPQLGQHGAEAVEFAAAQAWSNGNVGMVSASYGGSSQLAAAQLQPPHLRAIVPGVPLMDYRDALMPGGVPQPGFVTPFRMVFRGFWSDLVARTAKEEGDTQCLNQVEKNLEAEETNSIMNLYVSHPLRDDYMNSFDLARNADRIKVPVLSFESFQDQAITSRGGHYHARLDPAKLWQFQSNGRHDTYFAEAFQATAIRFLDRFVKGRDNGFERDTPRTTVWMETTGAGTTPLEMRASPQPRWVVQRGSIRPGDLAVKEFHLGTGGVLAGQPVPGAADGFDAPGAGVAVNDVAGNSFWGPLPVDWKTTSLAYTSAPLAEDTMIYGPGSADLWLEANGGDADIQVTVTELRPDGQETYVQRGWLRLSNRGLDTARSTPLLPVHLERPDQALPLLPGRPVFARVEINKVGHYFRKGSRLRVWIDTPAQSGGMLFDTYSMKQRVHVLHNAKYDSLVRFGVLKDVKGPQSYPACGTLLLQPCRPDPLAAR
;
A
#
# COMPACT_ATOMS: atom_id res chain seq x y z
N MET A 1 -56.25 -38.29 17.85
CA MET A 1 -56.86 -38.71 16.56
C MET A 1 -56.04 -38.09 15.43
N LYS A 2 -55.18 -38.85 14.73
CA LYS A 2 -55.43 -39.43 13.39
C LYS A 2 -56.08 -38.43 12.42
N ARG A 3 -55.28 -37.95 11.44
CA ARG A 3 -55.39 -38.23 9.98
C ARG A 3 -56.43 -37.33 9.28
N ARG A 4 -56.30 -36.88 8.03
CA ARG A 4 -55.30 -36.83 6.94
C ARG A 4 -56.05 -36.14 5.78
N SER A 5 -55.31 -35.83 4.70
CA SER A 5 -55.77 -35.67 3.31
C SER A 5 -56.32 -34.29 2.95
N SER A 6 -56.07 -33.70 1.77
CA SER A 6 -55.54 -34.21 0.49
C SER A 6 -55.03 -32.99 -0.30
N ALA A 7 -53.86 -33.07 -0.97
CA ALA A 7 -53.71 -33.27 -2.43
C ALA A 7 -54.30 -32.10 -3.28
N ALA A 8 -53.58 -31.46 -4.21
CA ALA A 8 -53.18 -32.10 -5.47
C ALA A 8 -52.56 -31.11 -6.51
N TRP A 9 -51.35 -31.45 -7.03
CA TRP A 9 -50.87 -31.37 -8.45
C TRP A 9 -50.64 -29.97 -9.12
N LEU A 10 -49.63 -29.66 -9.96
CA LEU A 10 -48.45 -30.35 -10.57
C LEU A 10 -47.56 -29.31 -11.32
N ALA A 11 -46.31 -29.69 -11.64
CA ALA A 11 -45.42 -29.26 -12.76
C ALA A 11 -44.51 -28.03 -12.51
N ILE A 12 -43.20 -27.94 -12.86
CA ILE A 12 -42.18 -28.76 -13.58
C ILE A 12 -40.78 -28.28 -13.09
N ALA A 13 -39.77 -29.14 -13.18
CA ALA A 13 -38.38 -28.99 -12.72
C ALA A 13 -37.49 -27.97 -13.46
N ILE A 14 -36.51 -27.34 -12.78
CA ILE A 14 -35.17 -26.93 -13.33
C ILE A 14 -34.08 -26.92 -12.23
N ALA A 15 -33.02 -27.69 -12.52
CA ALA A 15 -31.56 -27.56 -12.29
C ALA A 15 -30.89 -26.93 -11.03
N ILE A 16 -29.86 -27.69 -10.63
CA ILE A 16 -28.72 -27.50 -9.71
C ILE A 16 -28.02 -26.13 -9.81
N ALA A 17 -27.77 -25.52 -8.65
CA ALA A 17 -26.56 -24.71 -8.37
C ALA A 17 -26.23 -24.77 -6.86
N ALA A 18 -25.00 -25.15 -6.56
CA ALA A 18 -24.47 -25.29 -5.20
C ALA A 18 -24.25 -23.92 -4.55
N ALA A 19 -24.99 -23.65 -3.48
CA ALA A 19 -24.72 -22.58 -2.51
C ALA A 19 -24.17 -23.23 -1.24
N GLY A 20 -22.89 -22.98 -0.94
CA GLY A 20 -22.30 -23.25 0.37
C GLY A 20 -22.66 -22.10 1.32
N LEU A 21 -23.46 -22.42 2.33
CA LEU A 21 -24.09 -21.50 3.27
C LEU A 21 -23.11 -20.69 4.12
N VAL A 22 -23.47 -19.42 4.26
CA VAL A 22 -23.11 -18.51 5.36
C VAL A 22 -23.51 -19.15 6.69
N SER A 23 -22.53 -19.48 7.52
CA SER A 23 -22.74 -19.68 8.94
C SER A 23 -22.76 -18.32 9.64
N LEU A 24 -23.90 -17.99 10.24
CA LEU A 24 -23.98 -17.00 11.32
C LEU A 24 -23.13 -17.53 12.48
N GLN A 25 -21.86 -17.15 12.54
CA GLN A 25 -21.07 -17.37 13.74
C GLN A 25 -21.45 -16.31 14.77
N ALA A 26 -21.85 -16.79 15.95
CA ALA A 26 -21.82 -16.05 17.21
C ALA A 26 -20.48 -15.29 17.37
N PRO A 27 -20.40 -14.24 18.21
CA PRO A 27 -19.10 -13.62 18.51
C PRO A 27 -18.14 -14.74 18.87
N ALA A 28 -17.02 -14.82 18.17
CA ALA A 28 -16.01 -15.84 18.40
C ALA A 28 -15.73 -15.85 19.90
N GLN A 29 -16.19 -16.90 20.61
CA GLN A 29 -15.58 -17.24 21.87
C GLN A 29 -14.10 -17.35 21.56
N ALA A 30 -13.29 -16.55 22.25
CA ALA A 30 -11.85 -16.70 22.23
C ALA A 30 -11.56 -18.16 22.59
N GLN A 31 -11.34 -18.99 21.56
CA GLN A 31 -10.80 -20.32 21.73
C GLN A 31 -9.37 -20.08 22.20
N ASP A 32 -9.05 -20.56 23.41
CA ASP A 32 -7.74 -20.44 24.03
C ASP A 32 -6.64 -20.69 23.00
N ALA A 33 -6.00 -19.61 22.54
CA ALA A 33 -4.77 -19.71 21.80
C ALA A 33 -3.75 -20.18 22.83
N GLY A 34 -3.49 -21.50 22.87
CA GLY A 34 -2.55 -22.10 23.82
C GLY A 34 -1.27 -21.28 23.83
N LEU A 35 -0.79 -20.91 25.01
CA LEU A 35 0.40 -20.07 25.12
C LEU A 35 1.65 -20.89 24.83
N ASP A 36 2.59 -20.32 24.11
CA ASP A 36 3.96 -20.79 24.02
C ASP A 36 4.56 -20.81 25.44
N PRO A 37 5.04 -21.96 25.93
CA PRO A 37 5.47 -22.11 27.32
C PRO A 37 6.77 -21.37 27.66
N ASP A 38 7.57 -20.99 26.66
CA ASP A 38 8.86 -20.30 26.86
C ASP A 38 8.69 -18.78 26.82
N THR A 39 7.69 -18.28 26.08
CA THR A 39 7.47 -16.84 25.88
C THR A 39 6.19 -16.30 26.53
N GLY A 40 5.24 -17.17 26.89
CA GLY A 40 3.93 -16.79 27.43
C GLY A 40 3.03 -16.06 26.42
N LEU A 41 3.39 -16.06 25.14
CA LEU A 41 2.62 -15.47 24.05
C LEU A 41 1.67 -16.51 23.44
N PRO A 42 0.56 -16.13 22.79
CA PRO A 42 -0.26 -17.06 22.02
C PRO A 42 0.62 -17.86 21.05
N ALA A 43 0.56 -19.20 21.12
CA ALA A 43 1.31 -20.06 20.20
C ALA A 43 0.92 -19.68 18.78
N ALA A 44 1.93 -19.28 18.00
CA ALA A 44 1.73 -18.89 16.62
C ALA A 44 1.21 -20.12 15.86
N ARG A 45 -0.06 -20.09 15.45
CA ARG A 45 -0.51 -21.00 14.39
C ARG A 45 0.31 -20.64 13.14
N PRO A 46 0.88 -21.63 12.43
CA PRO A 46 1.55 -21.36 11.16
C PRO A 46 0.61 -20.55 10.26
N PHE A 47 1.12 -19.46 9.70
CA PHE A 47 0.38 -18.74 8.67
C PHE A 47 0.38 -19.61 7.41
N GLU A 48 -0.71 -20.33 7.16
CA GLU A 48 -0.82 -21.17 5.97
C GLU A 48 -1.19 -20.32 4.75
N PHE A 49 -0.25 -20.18 3.81
CA PHE A 49 -0.57 -19.62 2.50
C PHE A 49 -1.50 -20.58 1.74
N PRO A 50 -2.68 -20.13 1.28
CA PRO A 50 -3.58 -20.98 0.50
C PRO A 50 -2.88 -21.45 -0.79
N GLU A 51 -3.15 -22.70 -1.23
CA GLU A 51 -2.77 -23.12 -2.59
C GLU A 51 -3.67 -22.39 -3.59
N LEU A 52 -3.11 -21.42 -4.31
CA LEU A 52 -3.86 -20.58 -5.24
C LEU A 52 -3.98 -21.18 -6.65
N GLY A 53 -3.57 -22.44 -6.81
CA GLY A 53 -3.59 -23.18 -8.08
C GLY A 53 -2.20 -23.54 -8.58
N THR A 54 -2.11 -24.53 -9.46
CA THR A 54 -0.83 -25.03 -9.99
C THR A 54 -0.58 -24.54 -11.40
N THR A 55 0.62 -24.00 -11.63
CA THR A 55 1.13 -23.57 -12.94
C THR A 55 2.08 -24.64 -13.46
N ALA A 56 1.97 -24.98 -14.76
CA ALA A 56 2.93 -25.87 -15.39
C ALA A 56 4.31 -25.20 -15.51
N GLN A 57 5.38 -25.99 -15.52
CA GLN A 57 6.72 -25.47 -15.80
C GLN A 57 6.76 -24.75 -17.17
N PHE A 58 7.31 -23.53 -17.20
CA PHE A 58 7.37 -22.68 -18.39
C PHE A 58 8.79 -22.25 -18.79
N TRP A 59 9.81 -22.74 -18.10
CA TRP A 59 11.23 -22.49 -18.39
C TRP A 59 11.93 -23.73 -18.96
N SER A 60 13.05 -23.53 -19.66
CA SER A 60 13.88 -24.60 -20.23
C SER A 60 14.84 -25.18 -19.20
N GLN A 61 15.43 -24.32 -18.39
CA GLN A 61 16.40 -24.67 -17.35
C GLN A 61 16.22 -23.76 -16.15
N ARG A 62 16.37 -24.34 -14.96
CA ARG A 62 16.43 -23.63 -13.69
C ARG A 62 17.86 -23.70 -13.17
N LEU A 63 18.44 -22.55 -12.84
CA LEU A 63 19.75 -22.43 -12.21
C LEU A 63 19.60 -21.93 -10.79
N THR A 64 20.47 -22.38 -9.90
CA THR A 64 20.48 -21.99 -8.49
C THR A 64 21.91 -21.76 -8.03
N GLY A 65 22.10 -20.85 -7.08
CA GLY A 65 23.42 -20.61 -6.49
C GLY A 65 23.41 -19.51 -5.45
N TYR A 66 24.60 -18.99 -5.17
CA TYR A 66 24.85 -17.88 -4.26
C TYR A 66 25.69 -16.80 -4.94
N ILE A 67 25.32 -15.54 -4.71
CA ILE A 67 26.10 -14.35 -5.07
C ILE A 67 27.02 -14.04 -3.91
N ALA A 68 28.33 -13.99 -4.12
CA ALA A 68 29.27 -13.48 -3.13
C ALA A 68 29.37 -11.95 -3.28
N THR A 69 28.89 -11.23 -2.27
CA THR A 69 28.97 -9.76 -2.23
C THR A 69 30.34 -9.30 -1.74
N ALA A 70 30.65 -8.02 -1.95
CA ALA A 70 31.91 -7.41 -1.56
C ALA A 70 32.16 -7.44 -0.05
N ASP A 71 31.09 -7.45 0.76
CA ASP A 71 31.18 -7.56 2.23
C ASP A 71 31.27 -9.01 2.74
N GLY A 72 31.29 -9.99 1.83
CA GLY A 72 31.37 -11.41 2.14
C GLY A 72 30.01 -12.08 2.37
N THR A 73 28.90 -11.32 2.38
CA THR A 73 27.55 -11.90 2.48
C THR A 73 27.23 -12.72 1.23
N ARG A 74 26.68 -13.92 1.42
CA ARG A 74 26.20 -14.77 0.32
C ARG A 74 24.70 -14.64 0.15
N LEU A 75 24.25 -14.23 -1.05
CA LEU A 75 22.85 -14.06 -1.38
C LEU A 75 22.35 -15.21 -2.25
N ARG A 76 21.30 -15.92 -1.82
CA ARG A 76 20.71 -17.01 -2.59
C ARG A 76 19.99 -16.47 -3.82
N TYR A 77 20.26 -17.05 -4.99
CA TYR A 77 19.54 -16.73 -6.22
C TYR A 77 19.00 -17.95 -6.94
N SER A 78 17.89 -17.78 -7.66
CA SER A 78 17.40 -18.75 -8.64
C SER A 78 17.15 -18.04 -9.98
N VAL A 79 17.37 -18.72 -11.09
CA VAL A 79 17.15 -18.20 -12.46
C VAL A 79 16.31 -19.18 -13.27
N LEU A 80 15.30 -18.67 -13.95
CA LEU A 80 14.48 -19.37 -14.92
C LEU A 80 14.90 -18.92 -16.33
N LEU A 81 15.51 -19.82 -17.10
CA LEU A 81 15.96 -19.53 -18.46
C LEU A 81 14.84 -19.81 -19.48
N PRO A 82 14.67 -18.94 -20.49
CA PRO A 82 13.71 -19.17 -21.57
C PRO A 82 14.19 -20.29 -22.50
N LYS A 83 13.30 -20.75 -23.39
CA LYS A 83 13.68 -21.70 -24.44
C LYS A 83 14.62 -21.02 -25.45
N GLY A 84 15.58 -21.77 -25.98
CA GLY A 84 16.54 -21.31 -26.99
C GLY A 84 17.99 -21.40 -26.51
N GLN A 85 18.92 -21.06 -27.39
CA GLN A 85 20.35 -20.97 -27.10
C GLN A 85 20.80 -19.51 -27.15
N GLY A 86 21.82 -19.14 -26.37
CA GLY A 86 22.44 -17.82 -26.41
C GLY A 86 22.36 -17.05 -25.09
N ARG A 87 22.55 -15.74 -25.20
CA ARG A 87 22.56 -14.79 -24.07
C ARG A 87 21.25 -14.03 -24.02
N PHE A 88 20.63 -13.96 -22.85
CA PHE A 88 19.31 -13.38 -22.64
C PHE A 88 19.41 -12.05 -21.88
N PRO A 89 18.51 -11.08 -22.16
CA PRO A 89 18.27 -9.99 -21.23
C PRO A 89 17.73 -10.54 -19.91
N VAL A 90 18.08 -9.90 -18.79
CA VAL A 90 17.69 -10.37 -17.46
C VAL A 90 16.62 -9.45 -16.89
N VAL A 91 15.59 -10.03 -16.29
CA VAL A 91 14.66 -9.31 -15.40
C VAL A 91 14.77 -9.90 -14.02
N MET A 92 15.11 -9.06 -13.05
CA MET A 92 15.45 -9.47 -11.70
C MET A 92 14.42 -8.95 -10.67
N THR A 93 14.12 -9.78 -9.68
CA THR A 93 13.46 -9.39 -8.43
C THR A 93 14.38 -9.65 -7.26
N VAL A 94 14.55 -8.65 -6.39
CA VAL A 94 15.29 -8.77 -5.13
C VAL A 94 14.28 -8.52 -4.01
N ASN A 95 14.09 -9.48 -3.09
CA ASN A 95 13.22 -9.28 -1.94
C ASN A 95 13.64 -10.15 -0.74
N GLY A 96 13.08 -9.84 0.43
CA GLY A 96 13.35 -10.60 1.66
C GLY A 96 12.42 -11.79 1.91
N TYR A 97 11.57 -12.17 0.95
CA TYR A 97 10.59 -13.25 1.12
C TYR A 97 11.19 -14.57 0.61
N ASP A 98 11.11 -14.83 -0.68
CA ASP A 98 11.40 -16.13 -1.29
C ASP A 98 11.95 -16.03 -2.73
N ALA A 99 12.33 -14.83 -3.19
CA ALA A 99 12.77 -14.64 -4.58
C ALA A 99 13.96 -15.55 -4.96
N GLY A 100 14.87 -15.86 -4.03
CA GLY A 100 15.98 -16.80 -4.24
C GLY A 100 15.56 -18.25 -4.44
N SER A 101 14.27 -18.60 -4.28
CA SER A 101 13.71 -19.95 -4.37
C SER A 101 12.71 -20.13 -5.53
N ILE A 102 12.61 -19.19 -6.47
CA ILE A 102 11.70 -19.34 -7.64
C ILE A 102 11.95 -20.65 -8.40
N GLY A 103 10.88 -21.21 -8.98
CA GLY A 103 10.90 -22.46 -9.74
C GLY A 103 10.83 -23.76 -8.93
N GLY A 104 10.81 -23.68 -7.58
CA GLY A 104 10.49 -24.82 -6.71
C GLY A 104 9.01 -25.24 -6.77
N SER A 105 8.63 -26.33 -6.10
CA SER A 105 7.25 -26.84 -6.17
C SER A 105 6.22 -25.86 -5.60
N ALA A 106 6.54 -25.17 -4.50
CA ALA A 106 5.66 -24.19 -3.87
C ALA A 106 5.43 -22.97 -4.76
N TYR A 107 6.49 -22.51 -5.45
CA TYR A 107 6.40 -21.45 -6.46
C TYR A 107 5.41 -21.84 -7.57
N LEU A 108 5.51 -23.04 -8.13
CA LEU A 108 4.58 -23.51 -9.16
C LEU A 108 3.13 -23.64 -8.65
N LYS A 109 2.92 -23.83 -7.35
CA LYS A 109 1.60 -23.84 -6.70
C LYS A 109 1.07 -22.45 -6.34
N ASN A 110 1.71 -21.38 -6.84
CA ASN A 110 1.40 -19.99 -6.48
C ASN A 110 1.46 -19.70 -4.97
N LYS A 111 2.19 -20.52 -4.21
CA LYS A 111 2.55 -20.26 -2.81
C LYS A 111 3.88 -19.55 -2.83
N THR A 112 3.89 -18.25 -3.17
CA THR A 112 5.11 -17.44 -3.34
C THR A 112 4.77 -15.95 -3.23
N SER A 113 5.74 -15.13 -2.83
CA SER A 113 5.59 -13.66 -2.91
C SER A 113 5.67 -13.15 -4.36
N MET A 114 6.12 -14.00 -5.28
CA MET A 114 6.34 -13.69 -6.68
C MET A 114 5.03 -13.73 -7.48
N ALA A 115 5.00 -13.00 -8.59
CA ALA A 115 3.93 -13.11 -9.57
C ALA A 115 4.31 -14.13 -10.64
N VAL A 116 3.98 -15.41 -10.40
CA VAL A 116 4.30 -16.54 -11.31
C VAL A 116 3.80 -16.29 -12.74
N ASP A 117 2.65 -15.62 -12.88
CA ASP A 117 2.09 -15.23 -14.17
C ASP A 117 2.90 -14.15 -14.89
N LEU A 118 3.42 -13.15 -14.16
CA LEU A 118 4.34 -12.15 -14.71
C LEU A 118 5.67 -12.82 -15.11
N ASP A 119 6.24 -13.65 -14.24
CA ASP A 119 7.48 -14.38 -14.52
C ASP A 119 7.32 -15.27 -15.77
N ARG A 120 6.19 -15.96 -15.90
CA ARG A 120 5.86 -16.74 -17.10
C ARG A 120 5.84 -15.87 -18.36
N ARG A 121 5.13 -14.74 -18.34
CA ARG A 121 5.08 -13.83 -19.49
C ARG A 121 6.46 -13.26 -19.84
N LEU A 122 7.32 -13.02 -18.85
CA LEU A 122 8.70 -12.57 -19.06
C LEU A 122 9.56 -13.66 -19.71
N VAL A 123 9.48 -14.90 -19.22
CA VAL A 123 10.17 -16.06 -19.83
C VAL A 123 9.68 -16.30 -21.26
N GLU A 124 8.37 -16.25 -21.50
CA GLU A 124 7.77 -16.35 -22.83
C GLU A 124 8.20 -15.19 -23.75
N ALA A 125 8.42 -14.00 -23.21
CA ALA A 125 8.97 -12.85 -23.93
C ALA A 125 10.49 -12.97 -24.18
N GLY A 126 11.17 -14.01 -23.69
CA GLY A 126 12.59 -14.27 -23.92
C GLY A 126 13.54 -13.61 -22.92
N TYR A 127 13.08 -13.30 -21.71
CA TYR A 127 13.94 -12.89 -20.60
C TYR A 127 14.41 -14.09 -19.78
N ALA A 128 15.65 -14.03 -19.29
CA ALA A 128 16.03 -14.78 -18.10
C ALA A 128 15.40 -14.09 -16.89
N VAL A 129 14.60 -14.82 -16.11
CA VAL A 129 13.98 -14.29 -14.89
C VAL A 129 14.80 -14.73 -13.69
N MET A 130 15.31 -13.77 -12.92
CA MET A 130 16.16 -14.01 -11.77
C MET A 130 15.50 -13.52 -10.48
N GLY A 131 15.49 -14.34 -9.45
CA GLY A 131 15.07 -13.94 -8.12
C GLY A 131 16.24 -14.05 -7.13
N VAL A 132 16.35 -13.09 -6.21
CA VAL A 132 17.43 -13.01 -5.21
C VAL A 132 16.83 -12.73 -3.83
N ASN A 133 17.16 -13.57 -2.85
CA ASN A 133 16.87 -13.28 -1.45
C ASN A 133 17.87 -12.26 -0.89
N THR A 134 17.37 -11.23 -0.22
CA THR A 134 18.21 -10.26 0.48
C THR A 134 18.96 -10.88 1.66
N ALA A 135 19.99 -10.20 2.15
CA ALA A 135 20.75 -10.63 3.32
C ALA A 135 19.85 -10.93 4.54
N GLY A 136 20.20 -11.98 5.28
CA GLY A 136 19.49 -12.44 6.48
C GLY A 136 18.08 -12.97 6.22
N THR A 137 17.76 -13.36 4.98
CA THR A 137 16.44 -13.89 4.61
C THR A 137 16.55 -15.20 3.86
N GLY A 138 15.59 -16.10 4.07
CA GLY A 138 15.59 -17.42 3.42
C GLY A 138 16.94 -18.12 3.59
N CYS A 139 17.56 -18.51 2.48
CA CYS A 139 18.89 -19.16 2.47
C CYS A 139 20.08 -18.17 2.51
N SER A 140 19.86 -16.86 2.44
CA SER A 140 20.94 -15.87 2.36
C SER A 140 21.57 -15.62 3.73
N ASP A 141 22.90 -15.45 3.76
CA ASP A 141 23.64 -15.07 4.97
C ASP A 141 23.38 -13.59 5.32
N GLY A 142 23.93 -13.13 6.44
CA GLY A 142 23.94 -11.71 6.81
C GLY A 142 22.77 -11.32 7.71
N ARG A 143 22.31 -10.07 7.58
CA ARG A 143 21.29 -9.48 8.46
C ARG A 143 20.16 -8.90 7.62
N LEU A 144 18.91 -9.21 8.00
CA LEU A 144 17.72 -8.62 7.39
C LEU A 144 17.74 -7.11 7.61
N GLU A 145 17.77 -6.37 6.51
CA GLU A 145 17.59 -4.93 6.48
C GLU A 145 16.44 -4.62 5.55
N TYR A 146 15.58 -3.67 5.94
CA TYR A 146 14.32 -3.50 5.23
C TYR A 146 14.36 -2.40 4.13
N THR A 147 15.00 -1.24 4.36
CA THR A 147 15.35 -0.22 3.32
C THR A 147 16.69 0.47 3.59
N ARG A 148 17.59 -0.13 4.38
CA ARG A 148 18.90 0.45 4.65
C ARG A 148 19.81 0.47 3.42
N PRO A 149 20.92 1.24 3.45
CA PRO A 149 21.87 1.28 2.34
C PRO A 149 22.36 -0.10 1.86
N GLN A 150 22.50 -1.08 2.77
CA GLN A 150 22.90 -2.45 2.43
C GLN A 150 21.95 -3.10 1.41
N LEU A 151 20.64 -2.85 1.50
CA LEU A 151 19.68 -3.35 0.52
C LEU A 151 20.00 -2.86 -0.89
N GLY A 152 20.33 -1.56 -1.01
CA GLY A 152 20.71 -0.96 -2.28
C GLY A 152 22.05 -1.50 -2.79
N GLN A 153 23.04 -1.64 -1.91
CA GLN A 153 24.35 -2.19 -2.25
C GLN A 153 24.25 -3.63 -2.77
N HIS A 154 23.63 -4.52 -1.99
CA HIS A 154 23.41 -5.92 -2.38
C HIS A 154 22.57 -6.05 -3.65
N GLY A 155 21.54 -5.19 -3.82
CA GLY A 155 20.76 -5.13 -5.04
C GLY A 155 21.58 -4.71 -6.27
N ALA A 156 22.46 -3.71 -6.12
CA ALA A 156 23.36 -3.27 -7.20
C ALA A 156 24.40 -4.34 -7.54
N GLU A 157 24.98 -5.00 -6.54
CA GLU A 157 25.91 -6.11 -6.75
C GLU A 157 25.22 -7.32 -7.42
N ALA A 158 23.95 -7.59 -7.09
CA ALA A 158 23.16 -8.61 -7.77
C ALA A 158 22.90 -8.28 -9.25
N VAL A 159 22.69 -7.00 -9.59
CA VAL A 159 22.60 -6.54 -10.99
C VAL A 159 23.90 -6.87 -11.73
N GLU A 160 25.04 -6.48 -11.17
CA GLU A 160 26.35 -6.68 -11.81
C GLU A 160 26.70 -8.17 -11.92
N PHE A 161 26.38 -8.97 -10.90
CA PHE A 161 26.50 -10.42 -10.95
C PHE A 161 25.67 -11.01 -12.09
N ALA A 162 24.40 -10.62 -12.21
CA ALA A 162 23.50 -11.11 -13.26
C ALA A 162 23.99 -10.72 -14.66
N ALA A 163 24.53 -9.52 -14.81
CA ALA A 163 25.08 -9.04 -16.08
C ALA A 163 26.32 -9.83 -16.54
N ALA A 164 27.14 -10.30 -15.60
CA ALA A 164 28.39 -11.01 -15.88
C ALA A 164 28.22 -12.49 -16.26
N GLN A 165 27.02 -13.06 -16.10
CA GLN A 165 26.82 -14.50 -16.33
C GLN A 165 26.88 -14.88 -17.81
N ALA A 166 27.35 -16.09 -18.11
CA ALA A 166 27.49 -16.58 -19.49
C ALA A 166 26.17 -16.65 -20.28
N TRP A 167 25.05 -16.81 -19.58
CA TRP A 167 23.68 -16.83 -20.13
C TRP A 167 23.06 -15.43 -20.25
N SER A 168 23.72 -14.38 -19.76
CA SER A 168 23.23 -13.00 -19.77
C SER A 168 23.82 -12.21 -20.93
N ASN A 169 23.04 -11.31 -21.52
CA ASN A 169 23.53 -10.35 -22.53
C ASN A 169 24.04 -9.04 -21.92
N GLY A 170 24.09 -8.95 -20.59
CA GLY A 170 24.58 -7.77 -19.86
C GLY A 170 23.52 -6.69 -19.62
N ASN A 171 22.29 -6.81 -20.14
CA ASN A 171 21.23 -5.85 -19.86
C ASN A 171 20.28 -6.40 -18.79
N VAL A 172 20.17 -5.68 -17.67
CA VAL A 172 19.35 -6.07 -16.54
C VAL A 172 18.23 -5.04 -16.34
N GLY A 173 16.99 -5.51 -16.22
CA GLY A 173 15.88 -4.76 -15.68
C GLY A 173 15.48 -5.30 -14.31
N MET A 174 14.77 -4.50 -13.52
CA MET A 174 14.16 -4.99 -12.29
C MET A 174 12.66 -4.74 -12.26
N VAL A 175 11.93 -5.62 -11.56
CA VAL A 175 10.48 -5.58 -11.40
C VAL A 175 10.08 -6.00 -9.99
N SER A 176 8.79 -5.90 -9.70
CA SER A 176 8.07 -6.34 -8.49
C SER A 176 7.50 -5.17 -7.69
N ALA A 177 6.68 -5.52 -6.69
CA ALA A 177 5.95 -4.59 -5.85
C ALA A 177 6.45 -4.63 -4.39
N SER A 178 5.98 -3.69 -3.57
CA SER A 178 6.20 -3.69 -2.12
C SER A 178 7.69 -3.66 -1.77
N TYR A 179 8.18 -4.54 -0.90
CA TYR A 179 9.61 -4.72 -0.61
C TYR A 179 10.44 -4.85 -1.90
N GLY A 180 9.97 -5.62 -2.89
CA GLY A 180 10.65 -5.74 -4.19
C GLY A 180 10.66 -4.43 -4.98
N GLY A 181 9.61 -3.61 -4.83
CA GLY A 181 9.55 -2.23 -5.34
C GLY A 181 10.59 -1.32 -4.67
N SER A 182 10.70 -1.38 -3.34
CA SER A 182 11.69 -0.60 -2.57
C SER A 182 13.13 -1.01 -2.91
N SER A 183 13.38 -2.30 -3.09
CA SER A 183 14.70 -2.85 -3.45
C SER A 183 15.20 -2.32 -4.80
N GLN A 184 14.29 -2.17 -5.78
CA GLN A 184 14.61 -1.56 -7.08
C GLN A 184 15.10 -0.12 -6.92
N LEU A 185 14.38 0.67 -6.13
CA LEU A 185 14.69 2.07 -5.91
C LEU A 185 16.00 2.21 -5.13
N ALA A 186 16.23 1.38 -4.11
CA ALA A 186 17.47 1.36 -3.35
C ALA A 186 18.68 1.01 -4.25
N ALA A 187 18.59 -0.03 -5.08
CA ALA A 187 19.67 -0.44 -5.98
C ALA A 187 19.94 0.62 -7.07
N ALA A 188 18.88 1.18 -7.67
CA ALA A 188 19.01 2.15 -8.75
C ALA A 188 19.64 3.48 -8.33
N GLN A 189 19.57 3.84 -7.04
CA GLN A 189 20.26 5.02 -6.48
C GLN A 189 21.78 4.89 -6.54
N LEU A 190 22.32 3.66 -6.58
CA LEU A 190 23.75 3.39 -6.73
C LEU A 190 24.19 3.31 -8.20
N GLN A 191 23.25 3.44 -9.14
CA GLN A 191 23.50 3.50 -10.59
C GLN A 191 24.40 2.35 -11.12
N PRO A 192 24.09 1.06 -10.83
CA PRO A 192 24.85 -0.06 -11.38
C PRO A 192 24.89 0.00 -12.93
N PRO A 193 26.07 -0.06 -13.56
CA PRO A 193 26.24 0.17 -15.01
C PRO A 193 25.37 -0.68 -15.93
N HIS A 194 24.99 -1.88 -15.49
CA HIS A 194 24.21 -2.83 -16.29
C HIS A 194 22.69 -2.75 -16.05
N LEU A 195 22.23 -1.92 -15.11
CA LEU A 195 20.81 -1.67 -14.92
C LEU A 195 20.28 -0.75 -16.01
N ARG A 196 19.23 -1.19 -16.71
CA ARG A 196 18.65 -0.49 -17.85
C ARG A 196 17.29 0.13 -17.57
N ALA A 197 16.50 -0.45 -16.67
CA ALA A 197 15.18 0.07 -16.31
C ALA A 197 14.65 -0.59 -15.03
N ILE A 198 13.73 0.09 -14.34
CA ILE A 198 13.02 -0.45 -13.16
C ILE A 198 11.51 -0.25 -13.28
N VAL A 199 10.75 -1.17 -12.68
CA VAL A 199 9.28 -1.16 -12.62
C VAL A 199 8.79 -1.27 -11.16
N PRO A 200 9.01 -0.24 -10.31
CA PRO A 200 8.64 -0.29 -8.90
C PRO A 200 7.13 -0.12 -8.69
N GLY A 201 6.49 -1.14 -8.13
CA GLY A 201 5.09 -1.11 -7.69
C GLY A 201 4.95 -0.84 -6.19
N VAL A 202 4.05 0.07 -5.80
CA VAL A 202 3.67 0.34 -4.41
C VAL A 202 4.84 0.20 -3.41
N PRO A 203 5.93 0.98 -3.59
CA PRO A 203 7.12 0.83 -2.76
C PRO A 203 6.93 1.50 -1.40
N LEU A 204 7.53 0.90 -0.36
CA LEU A 204 7.75 1.58 0.91
C LEU A 204 9.03 2.41 0.82
N MET A 205 8.90 3.73 0.95
CA MET A 205 10.04 4.64 0.81
C MET A 205 10.63 5.12 2.13
N ASP A 206 9.81 5.21 3.17
CA ASP A 206 10.22 5.51 4.54
C ASP A 206 9.47 4.54 5.46
N TYR A 207 10.19 3.80 6.30
CA TYR A 207 9.57 2.85 7.22
C TYR A 207 8.58 3.49 8.18
N ARG A 208 8.78 4.76 8.54
CA ARG A 208 7.86 5.48 9.42
C ARG A 208 6.44 5.54 8.86
N ASP A 209 6.31 5.62 7.53
CA ASP A 209 5.00 5.68 6.88
C ASP A 209 4.20 4.37 7.04
N ALA A 210 4.88 3.24 7.24
CA ALA A 210 4.23 1.95 7.52
C ALA A 210 4.10 1.65 9.01
N LEU A 211 5.04 2.11 9.85
CA LEU A 211 5.02 1.82 11.29
C LEU A 211 4.09 2.75 12.05
N MET A 212 4.15 4.04 11.72
CA MET A 212 3.50 5.11 12.47
C MET A 212 3.09 6.27 11.54
N PRO A 213 2.15 6.07 10.60
CA PRO A 213 1.70 7.15 9.72
C PRO A 213 1.15 8.31 10.56
N GLY A 214 1.65 9.53 10.29
CA GLY A 214 1.31 10.71 11.09
C GLY A 214 1.85 10.67 12.53
N GLY A 215 2.78 9.78 12.82
CA GLY A 215 3.30 9.54 14.17
C GLY A 215 2.35 8.75 15.09
N VAL A 216 1.27 8.17 14.56
CA VAL A 216 0.37 7.29 15.32
C VAL A 216 0.75 5.83 15.08
N PRO A 217 1.16 5.07 16.11
CA PRO A 217 1.59 3.69 15.94
C PRO A 217 0.50 2.75 15.39
N GLN A 218 0.88 1.84 14.51
CA GLN A 218 -0.06 1.07 13.67
C GLN A 218 0.26 -0.44 13.67
N PRO A 219 0.02 -1.18 14.78
CA PRO A 219 0.38 -2.60 14.89
C PRO A 219 -0.40 -3.55 13.96
N GLY A 220 -1.53 -3.13 13.39
CA GLY A 220 -2.39 -3.98 12.55
C GLY A 220 -1.76 -4.44 11.23
N PHE A 221 -0.78 -3.70 10.71
CA PHE A 221 0.04 -4.12 9.57
C PHE A 221 1.32 -4.80 10.04
N VAL A 222 2.01 -4.19 11.00
CA VAL A 222 3.36 -4.63 11.43
C VAL A 222 3.35 -6.05 11.99
N THR A 223 2.32 -6.40 12.77
CA THR A 223 2.23 -7.73 13.40
C THR A 223 2.00 -8.86 12.37
N PRO A 224 0.97 -8.80 11.50
CA PRO A 224 0.81 -9.81 10.45
C PRO A 224 1.97 -9.85 9.45
N PHE A 225 2.56 -8.69 9.14
CA PHE A 225 3.66 -8.62 8.18
C PHE A 225 4.90 -9.40 8.64
N ARG A 226 5.21 -9.36 9.93
CA ARG A 226 6.25 -10.21 10.53
C ARG A 226 5.97 -11.71 10.29
N MET A 227 4.73 -12.14 10.52
CA MET A 227 4.33 -13.54 10.33
C MET A 227 4.47 -13.98 8.88
N VAL A 228 4.15 -13.11 7.92
CA VAL A 228 4.28 -13.37 6.48
C VAL A 228 5.74 -13.67 6.09
N PHE A 229 6.72 -12.90 6.57
CA PHE A 229 8.14 -13.19 6.31
C PHE A 229 8.55 -14.56 6.82
N ARG A 230 8.26 -14.84 8.10
CA ARG A 230 8.63 -16.12 8.73
C ARG A 230 7.98 -17.30 8.00
N GLY A 231 6.70 -17.17 7.63
CA GLY A 231 5.98 -18.20 6.88
C GLY A 231 6.62 -18.50 5.53
N PHE A 232 7.05 -17.49 4.77
CA PHE A 232 7.76 -17.74 3.51
C PHE A 232 9.07 -18.52 3.74
N TRP A 233 9.80 -18.23 4.81
CA TRP A 233 11.06 -18.91 5.08
C TRP A 233 10.86 -20.34 5.59
N SER A 234 10.00 -20.52 6.62
CA SER A 234 9.75 -21.81 7.26
C SER A 234 9.06 -22.80 6.33
N ASP A 235 8.23 -22.33 5.40
CA ASP A 235 7.36 -23.19 4.63
C ASP A 235 7.82 -23.34 3.17
N LEU A 236 8.12 -22.23 2.50
CA LEU A 236 8.40 -22.21 1.07
C LEU A 236 9.88 -22.39 0.80
N VAL A 237 10.73 -21.53 1.37
CA VAL A 237 12.18 -21.58 1.17
C VAL A 237 12.71 -22.91 1.70
N ALA A 238 12.35 -23.29 2.93
CA ALA A 238 12.76 -24.57 3.50
C ALA A 238 12.25 -25.79 2.70
N ARG A 239 11.04 -25.74 2.13
CA ARG A 239 10.56 -26.83 1.25
C ARG A 239 11.38 -26.91 -0.02
N THR A 240 11.65 -25.78 -0.67
CA THR A 240 12.46 -25.74 -1.89
C THR A 240 13.87 -26.26 -1.61
N ALA A 241 14.47 -25.89 -0.47
CA ALA A 241 15.77 -26.38 -0.06
C ALA A 241 15.77 -27.91 0.20
N LYS A 242 14.72 -28.45 0.82
CA LYS A 242 14.55 -29.92 0.98
C LYS A 242 14.46 -30.63 -0.37
N GLU A 243 13.70 -30.08 -1.31
CA GLU A 243 13.57 -30.61 -2.67
C GLU A 243 14.90 -30.59 -3.44
N GLU A 244 15.74 -29.59 -3.16
CA GLU A 244 17.08 -29.44 -3.73
C GLU A 244 18.16 -30.27 -3.01
N GLY A 245 17.86 -30.81 -1.82
CA GLY A 245 18.87 -31.42 -0.95
C GLY A 245 19.87 -30.42 -0.36
N ASP A 246 19.54 -29.11 -0.33
CA ASP A 246 20.41 -28.04 0.17
C ASP A 246 20.34 -27.93 1.71
N THR A 247 21.13 -28.77 2.38
CA THR A 247 21.24 -28.74 3.86
C THR A 247 21.85 -27.45 4.39
N GLN A 248 22.68 -26.77 3.59
CA GLN A 248 23.26 -25.49 3.98
C GLN A 248 22.16 -24.42 4.05
N CYS A 249 21.28 -24.35 3.06
CA CYS A 249 20.13 -23.45 3.09
C CYS A 249 19.23 -23.73 4.30
N LEU A 250 18.91 -25.01 4.59
CA LEU A 250 18.04 -25.36 5.72
C LEU A 250 18.60 -24.84 7.04
N ASN A 251 19.89 -25.07 7.30
CA ASN A 251 20.56 -24.54 8.49
C ASN A 251 20.56 -23.00 8.51
N GLN A 252 20.67 -22.36 7.34
CA GLN A 252 20.67 -20.90 7.25
C GLN A 252 19.27 -20.30 7.49
N VAL A 253 18.20 -20.97 7.03
CA VAL A 253 16.81 -20.58 7.32
C VAL A 253 16.56 -20.58 8.82
N GLU A 254 16.99 -21.63 9.53
CA GLU A 254 16.84 -21.72 11.00
C GLU A 254 17.56 -20.57 11.71
N LYS A 255 18.82 -20.30 11.33
CA LYS A 255 19.59 -19.15 11.86
C LYS A 255 18.90 -17.82 11.59
N ASN A 256 18.36 -17.63 10.40
CA ASN A 256 17.69 -16.40 10.02
C ASN A 256 16.38 -16.21 10.82
N LEU A 257 15.62 -17.28 11.07
CA LEU A 257 14.42 -17.25 11.92
C LEU A 257 14.75 -16.89 13.38
N GLU A 258 15.85 -17.43 13.91
CA GLU A 258 16.34 -17.08 15.26
C GLU A 258 16.81 -15.62 15.33
N ALA A 259 17.62 -15.18 14.35
CA ALA A 259 18.10 -13.80 14.29
C ALA A 259 16.96 -12.78 14.13
N GLU A 260 15.89 -13.13 13.40
CA GLU A 260 14.73 -12.27 13.22
C GLU A 260 13.99 -11.98 14.53
N GLU A 261 14.05 -12.84 15.56
CA GLU A 261 13.44 -12.56 16.87
C GLU A 261 13.92 -11.23 17.47
N THR A 262 15.20 -10.91 17.28
CA THR A 262 15.83 -9.67 17.79
C THR A 262 16.02 -8.61 16.71
N ASN A 263 15.81 -8.94 15.44
CA ASN A 263 15.94 -8.04 14.29
C ASN A 263 14.64 -7.89 13.48
N SER A 264 13.50 -8.04 14.16
CA SER A 264 12.18 -7.95 13.55
C SER A 264 11.77 -6.50 13.27
N ILE A 265 10.80 -6.34 12.38
CA ILE A 265 10.11 -5.06 12.18
C ILE A 265 9.42 -4.56 13.47
N MET A 266 9.01 -5.50 14.36
CA MET A 266 8.46 -5.16 15.67
C MET A 266 9.52 -4.56 16.61
N ASN A 267 10.78 -5.04 16.55
CA ASN A 267 11.85 -4.44 17.32
C ASN A 267 12.15 -3.00 16.85
N LEU A 268 12.14 -2.75 15.53
CA LEU A 268 12.27 -1.39 14.99
C LEU A 268 11.15 -0.48 15.51
N TYR A 269 9.92 -0.98 15.52
CA TYR A 269 8.74 -0.28 16.03
C TYR A 269 8.88 0.14 17.51
N VAL A 270 9.40 -0.73 18.39
CA VAL A 270 9.56 -0.45 19.83
C VAL A 270 10.80 0.41 20.10
N SER A 271 11.90 0.15 19.41
CA SER A 271 13.19 0.80 19.66
C SER A 271 13.29 2.21 19.07
N HIS A 272 12.52 2.51 18.01
CA HIS A 272 12.57 3.79 17.30
C HIS A 272 11.16 4.39 17.08
N PRO A 273 10.44 4.77 18.16
CA PRO A 273 9.07 5.26 18.07
C PRO A 273 8.94 6.68 17.50
N LEU A 274 10.04 7.44 17.45
CA LEU A 274 10.16 8.73 16.77
C LEU A 274 11.31 8.67 15.76
N ARG A 275 11.38 9.66 14.86
CA ARG A 275 12.45 9.77 13.87
C ARG A 275 13.76 10.17 14.55
N ASP A 276 14.76 9.29 14.46
CA ASP A 276 16.14 9.52 14.86
C ASP A 276 17.10 9.29 13.67
N ASP A 277 18.41 9.40 13.91
CA ASP A 277 19.43 9.19 12.88
C ASP A 277 19.40 7.80 12.28
N TYR A 278 19.01 6.81 13.08
CA TYR A 278 18.87 5.45 12.63
C TYR A 278 17.69 5.32 11.65
N MET A 279 16.50 5.82 11.99
CA MET A 279 15.34 5.84 11.10
C MET A 279 15.57 6.69 9.84
N ASN A 280 16.36 7.77 9.93
CA ASN A 280 16.75 8.57 8.77
C ASN A 280 17.50 7.76 7.69
N SER A 281 18.20 6.69 8.07
CA SER A 281 18.92 5.82 7.13
C SER A 281 18.00 4.99 6.23
N PHE A 282 16.70 4.94 6.54
CA PHE A 282 15.69 4.16 5.82
C PHE A 282 14.88 4.99 4.81
N ASP A 283 15.04 6.31 4.76
CA ASP A 283 14.31 7.22 3.86
C ASP A 283 14.93 7.22 2.45
N LEU A 284 14.47 6.28 1.62
CA LEU A 284 14.88 6.15 0.22
C LEU A 284 14.42 7.34 -0.64
N ALA A 285 13.37 8.06 -0.22
CA ALA A 285 12.82 9.18 -1.00
C ALA A 285 13.75 10.40 -1.03
N ARG A 286 14.69 10.51 -0.08
CA ARG A 286 15.70 11.61 -0.06
C ARG A 286 16.63 11.59 -1.25
N ASN A 287 16.99 10.40 -1.73
CA ASN A 287 18.02 10.20 -2.73
C ASN A 287 17.46 9.71 -4.07
N ALA A 288 16.13 9.74 -4.25
CA ALA A 288 15.49 9.25 -5.48
C ALA A 288 15.97 9.99 -6.74
N ASP A 289 16.42 11.25 -6.62
CA ASP A 289 17.04 12.04 -7.70
C ASP A 289 18.33 11.42 -8.26
N ARG A 290 18.97 10.50 -7.52
CA ARG A 290 20.12 9.72 -7.99
C ARG A 290 19.75 8.65 -9.01
N ILE A 291 18.48 8.28 -9.14
CA ILE A 291 18.04 7.26 -10.10
C ILE A 291 18.09 7.86 -11.51
N LYS A 292 18.91 7.28 -12.38
CA LYS A 292 19.13 7.77 -13.76
C LYS A 292 18.57 6.87 -14.86
N VAL A 293 18.13 5.66 -14.51
CA VAL A 293 17.48 4.73 -15.44
C VAL A 293 15.99 5.09 -15.63
N PRO A 294 15.38 4.74 -16.77
CA PRO A 294 13.93 4.75 -16.94
C PRO A 294 13.17 4.05 -15.81
N VAL A 295 12.05 4.65 -15.40
CA VAL A 295 11.17 4.16 -14.32
C VAL A 295 9.73 4.07 -14.82
N LEU A 296 9.12 2.89 -14.71
CA LEU A 296 7.67 2.70 -14.84
C LEU A 296 7.09 2.35 -13.47
N SER A 297 6.48 3.31 -12.79
CA SER A 297 5.95 3.09 -11.44
C SER A 297 4.47 2.78 -11.44
N PHE A 298 4.02 1.95 -10.50
CA PHE A 298 2.60 1.81 -10.15
C PHE A 298 2.34 2.25 -8.71
N GLU A 299 1.24 2.98 -8.49
CA GLU A 299 0.77 3.42 -7.17
C GLU A 299 -0.72 3.10 -7.00
N SER A 300 -1.10 2.59 -5.82
CA SER A 300 -2.48 2.38 -5.43
C SER A 300 -2.88 3.40 -4.36
N PHE A 301 -3.91 4.21 -4.59
CA PHE A 301 -4.26 5.30 -3.68
C PHE A 301 -4.79 4.82 -2.32
N GLN A 302 -5.51 3.71 -2.28
CA GLN A 302 -6.09 3.14 -1.06
C GLN A 302 -5.31 1.93 -0.54
N ASP A 303 -4.02 1.81 -0.90
CA ASP A 303 -3.14 0.77 -0.40
C ASP A 303 -3.22 0.67 1.15
N GLN A 304 -3.71 -0.47 1.64
CA GLN A 304 -3.96 -0.70 3.07
C GLN A 304 -2.72 -1.16 3.84
N ALA A 305 -1.66 -1.55 3.13
CA ALA A 305 -0.43 -2.02 3.74
C ALA A 305 0.49 -0.84 4.08
N ILE A 306 0.72 0.05 3.11
CA ILE A 306 1.75 1.09 3.21
C ILE A 306 1.29 2.48 2.75
N THR A 307 0.00 2.64 2.44
CA THR A 307 -0.60 3.88 1.92
C THR A 307 -0.03 4.34 0.58
N SER A 308 -0.53 5.46 0.04
CA SER A 308 -0.01 6.08 -1.18
C SER A 308 1.17 7.03 -0.94
N ARG A 309 1.62 7.21 0.32
CA ARG A 309 2.77 8.09 0.65
C ARG A 309 4.06 7.67 -0.03
N GLY A 310 4.21 6.36 -0.26
CA GLY A 310 5.29 5.80 -1.07
C GLY A 310 5.43 6.49 -2.42
N GLY A 311 4.37 7.03 -3.03
CA GLY A 311 4.43 7.75 -4.31
C GLY A 311 5.13 9.12 -4.30
N HIS A 312 5.51 9.67 -3.13
CA HIS A 312 6.13 11.00 -3.05
C HIS A 312 7.52 11.09 -3.70
N TYR A 313 8.23 9.96 -3.88
CA TYR A 313 9.53 9.96 -4.57
C TYR A 313 9.44 10.39 -6.04
N HIS A 314 8.27 10.26 -6.68
CA HIS A 314 8.07 10.65 -8.08
C HIS A 314 8.47 12.11 -8.33
N ALA A 315 8.27 13.00 -7.35
CA ALA A 315 8.60 14.41 -7.46
C ALA A 315 10.11 14.69 -7.54
N ARG A 316 10.97 13.71 -7.20
CA ARG A 316 12.43 13.81 -7.25
C ARG A 316 13.05 13.13 -8.46
N LEU A 317 12.31 12.31 -9.19
CA LEU A 317 12.81 11.67 -10.40
C LEU A 317 12.87 12.64 -11.58
N ASP A 318 13.72 12.30 -12.54
CA ASP A 318 13.71 12.96 -13.85
C ASP A 318 12.37 12.69 -14.57
N PRO A 319 11.51 13.73 -14.77
CA PRO A 319 10.20 13.55 -15.38
C PRO A 319 10.28 13.06 -16.83
N ALA A 320 11.42 13.21 -17.52
CA ALA A 320 11.62 12.70 -18.88
C ALA A 320 11.91 11.19 -18.91
N LYS A 321 12.17 10.57 -17.75
CA LYS A 321 12.45 9.14 -17.59
C LYS A 321 11.41 8.41 -16.74
N LEU A 322 10.38 9.10 -16.30
CA LEU A 322 9.33 8.56 -15.45
C LEU A 322 8.03 8.38 -16.23
N TRP A 323 7.43 7.20 -16.09
CA TRP A 323 6.04 6.90 -16.42
C TRP A 323 5.34 6.43 -15.15
N GLN A 324 4.24 7.09 -14.81
CA GLN A 324 3.46 6.83 -13.60
C GLN A 324 2.12 6.20 -13.99
N PHE A 325 1.84 5.04 -13.41
CA PHE A 325 0.51 4.45 -13.37
C PHE A 325 -0.02 4.56 -11.95
N GLN A 326 -1.26 4.99 -11.82
CA GLN A 326 -1.89 5.18 -10.52
C GLN A 326 -3.33 4.72 -10.58
N SER A 327 -3.87 4.20 -9.49
CA SER A 327 -5.23 3.67 -9.47
C SER A 327 -5.85 3.79 -8.09
N ASN A 328 -7.18 3.90 -8.01
CA ASN A 328 -7.84 3.38 -6.81
C ASN A 328 -7.65 1.86 -6.74
N GLY A 329 -7.49 1.30 -5.54
CA GLY A 329 -7.40 -0.15 -5.40
C GLY A 329 -6.43 -0.67 -4.34
N ARG A 330 -6.21 -1.97 -4.41
CA ARG A 330 -5.48 -2.82 -3.46
C ARG A 330 -3.97 -2.74 -3.65
N HIS A 331 -3.22 -3.25 -2.66
CA HIS A 331 -1.76 -3.40 -2.72
C HIS A 331 -1.33 -4.27 -3.93
N ASP A 332 -2.12 -5.29 -4.27
CA ASP A 332 -1.84 -6.23 -5.36
C ASP A 332 -2.29 -5.74 -6.75
N THR A 333 -2.84 -4.52 -6.88
CA THR A 333 -3.31 -3.97 -8.17
C THR A 333 -2.17 -3.83 -9.19
N TYR A 334 -0.91 -3.70 -8.74
CA TYR A 334 0.28 -3.76 -9.60
C TYR A 334 0.31 -5.02 -10.46
N PHE A 335 -0.23 -6.15 -9.98
CA PHE A 335 -0.22 -7.41 -10.69
C PHE A 335 -1.37 -7.57 -11.69
N ALA A 336 -2.19 -6.53 -11.90
CA ALA A 336 -3.23 -6.56 -12.92
C ALA A 336 -2.64 -6.87 -14.30
N GLU A 337 -3.29 -7.76 -15.05
CA GLU A 337 -2.82 -8.21 -16.36
C GLU A 337 -2.61 -7.03 -17.32
N ALA A 338 -3.50 -6.05 -17.30
CA ALA A 338 -3.40 -4.84 -18.13
C ALA A 338 -2.13 -4.02 -17.83
N PHE A 339 -1.70 -3.95 -16.56
CA PHE A 339 -0.46 -3.26 -16.21
C PHE A 339 0.76 -4.12 -16.56
N GLN A 340 0.72 -5.43 -16.29
CA GLN A 340 1.82 -6.34 -16.66
C GLN A 340 2.16 -6.28 -18.15
N ALA A 341 1.16 -6.20 -19.02
CA ALA A 341 1.37 -6.02 -20.47
C ALA A 341 2.14 -4.73 -20.79
N THR A 342 1.83 -3.64 -20.09
CA THR A 342 2.55 -2.36 -20.22
C THR A 342 3.97 -2.46 -19.68
N ALA A 343 4.17 -3.13 -18.55
CA ALA A 343 5.48 -3.35 -17.95
C ALA A 343 6.43 -4.15 -18.85
N ILE A 344 5.94 -5.22 -19.48
CA ILE A 344 6.74 -6.01 -20.42
C ILE A 344 7.10 -5.17 -21.65
N ARG A 345 6.16 -4.36 -22.17
CA ARG A 345 6.43 -3.46 -23.29
C ARG A 345 7.49 -2.40 -22.94
N PHE A 346 7.46 -1.88 -21.72
CA PHE A 346 8.47 -0.97 -21.19
C PHE A 346 9.85 -1.64 -21.09
N LEU A 347 9.92 -2.85 -20.54
CA LEU A 347 11.16 -3.64 -20.44
C LEU A 347 11.71 -3.98 -21.83
N ASP A 348 10.84 -4.28 -22.79
CA ASP A 348 11.23 -4.54 -24.18
C ASP A 348 11.90 -3.30 -24.80
N ARG A 349 11.41 -2.09 -24.46
CA ARG A 349 12.01 -0.84 -24.93
C ARG A 349 13.39 -0.61 -24.34
N PHE A 350 13.51 -0.69 -23.02
CA PHE A 350 14.69 -0.19 -22.32
C PHE A 350 15.72 -1.27 -21.95
N VAL A 351 15.29 -2.50 -21.67
CA VAL A 351 16.20 -3.62 -21.36
C VAL A 351 16.66 -4.34 -22.62
N LYS A 352 15.74 -4.57 -23.58
CA LYS A 352 16.10 -5.17 -24.88
C LYS A 352 16.54 -4.15 -25.93
N GLY A 353 16.28 -2.86 -25.72
CA GLY A 353 16.60 -1.81 -26.69
C GLY A 353 15.71 -1.79 -27.93
N ARG A 354 14.54 -2.44 -27.91
CA ARG A 354 13.62 -2.48 -29.07
C ARG A 354 12.95 -1.12 -29.27
N ASP A 355 12.98 -0.56 -30.47
CA ASP A 355 12.11 0.58 -30.80
C ASP A 355 10.67 0.08 -31.04
N ASN A 356 9.88 0.05 -29.97
CA ASN A 356 8.48 -0.39 -29.98
C ASN A 356 7.49 0.78 -29.80
N GLY A 357 7.95 2.03 -29.94
CA GLY A 357 7.11 3.22 -29.81
C GLY A 357 6.75 3.65 -28.38
N PHE A 358 7.14 2.91 -27.34
CA PHE A 358 6.70 3.16 -25.96
C PHE A 358 6.90 4.62 -25.52
N GLU A 359 8.07 5.20 -25.80
CA GLU A 359 8.37 6.59 -25.42
C GLU A 359 7.49 7.64 -26.11
N ARG A 360 6.96 7.30 -27.30
CA ARG A 360 6.19 8.20 -28.16
C ARG A 360 4.70 8.13 -27.88
N ASP A 361 4.17 6.93 -27.61
CA ASP A 361 2.73 6.69 -27.50
C ASP A 361 2.23 6.42 -26.07
N THR A 362 3.13 6.27 -25.09
CA THR A 362 2.73 6.03 -23.69
C THR A 362 2.79 7.33 -22.88
N PRO A 363 1.65 7.81 -22.36
CA PRO A 363 1.60 9.02 -21.54
C PRO A 363 2.45 8.90 -20.28
N ARG A 364 3.04 10.02 -19.86
CA ARG A 364 3.91 10.08 -18.66
C ARG A 364 3.14 9.87 -17.37
N THR A 365 1.87 10.24 -17.33
CA THR A 365 0.98 9.94 -16.22
C THR A 365 -0.30 9.33 -16.76
N THR A 366 -0.62 8.13 -16.27
CA THR A 366 -1.87 7.41 -16.53
C THR A 366 -2.54 7.10 -15.21
N VAL A 367 -3.73 7.64 -14.99
CA VAL A 367 -4.55 7.36 -13.80
C VAL A 367 -5.71 6.47 -14.23
N TRP A 368 -5.77 5.27 -13.67
CA TRP A 368 -6.89 4.36 -13.77
C TRP A 368 -7.98 4.82 -12.81
N MET A 369 -9.12 5.21 -13.39
CA MET A 369 -10.22 5.78 -12.64
C MET A 369 -11.34 4.75 -12.50
N GLU A 370 -11.89 4.70 -11.29
CA GLU A 370 -13.03 3.83 -10.96
C GLU A 370 -12.72 2.36 -11.27
N THR A 371 -11.51 1.94 -10.90
CA THR A 371 -11.03 0.58 -11.10
C THR A 371 -11.85 -0.40 -10.28
N THR A 372 -12.32 -1.43 -10.97
CA THR A 372 -13.05 -2.57 -10.42
C THR A 372 -12.24 -3.85 -10.61
N GLY A 373 -12.51 -4.87 -9.79
CA GLY A 373 -11.97 -6.21 -9.99
C GLY A 373 -13.11 -7.22 -10.18
N ALA A 374 -12.80 -8.32 -10.84
CA ALA A 374 -13.69 -9.46 -11.01
C ALA A 374 -12.97 -10.78 -10.69
N GLY A 375 -13.70 -11.88 -10.61
CA GLY A 375 -13.11 -13.20 -10.39
C GLY A 375 -13.62 -13.87 -9.13
N THR A 376 -13.39 -15.17 -9.08
CA THR A 376 -13.86 -16.06 -8.00
C THR A 376 -12.71 -16.68 -7.23
N THR A 377 -11.50 -16.65 -7.80
CA THR A 377 -10.27 -17.13 -7.14
C THR A 377 -9.32 -15.94 -6.84
N PRO A 378 -8.41 -16.06 -5.86
CA PRO A 378 -7.46 -14.99 -5.57
C PRO A 378 -6.56 -14.61 -6.75
N LEU A 379 -6.17 -15.57 -7.61
CA LEU A 379 -5.38 -15.27 -8.82
C LEU A 379 -6.19 -14.46 -9.84
N GLU A 380 -7.45 -14.85 -10.08
CA GLU A 380 -8.34 -14.08 -10.97
C GLU A 380 -8.55 -12.67 -10.43
N MET A 381 -8.83 -12.52 -9.14
CA MET A 381 -9.03 -11.22 -8.49
C MET A 381 -7.79 -10.32 -8.57
N ARG A 382 -6.59 -10.91 -8.50
CA ARG A 382 -5.31 -10.20 -8.65
C ARG A 382 -5.07 -9.74 -10.08
N ALA A 383 -5.39 -10.57 -11.07
CA ALA A 383 -5.15 -10.27 -12.49
C ALA A 383 -6.22 -9.38 -13.13
N SER A 384 -7.45 -9.41 -12.61
CA SER A 384 -8.63 -8.76 -13.18
C SER A 384 -8.82 -7.25 -12.97
N PRO A 385 -8.06 -6.49 -12.15
CA PRO A 385 -8.32 -5.07 -12.01
C PRO A 385 -8.30 -4.35 -13.37
N GLN A 386 -9.38 -3.62 -13.65
CA GLN A 386 -9.54 -2.85 -14.89
C GLN A 386 -10.14 -1.48 -14.58
N PRO A 387 -9.61 -0.41 -15.18
CA PRO A 387 -10.22 0.90 -15.07
C PRO A 387 -11.53 0.95 -15.85
N ARG A 388 -12.52 1.67 -15.34
CA ARG A 388 -13.70 2.03 -16.15
C ARG A 388 -13.36 3.10 -17.20
N TRP A 389 -12.42 3.97 -16.87
CA TRP A 389 -11.87 4.99 -17.77
C TRP A 389 -10.49 5.45 -17.27
N VAL A 390 -9.76 6.18 -18.11
CA VAL A 390 -8.39 6.62 -17.78
C VAL A 390 -8.22 8.12 -17.95
N VAL A 391 -7.39 8.72 -17.10
CA VAL A 391 -6.83 10.06 -17.29
C VAL A 391 -5.41 9.91 -17.80
N GLN A 392 -5.10 10.53 -18.93
CA GLN A 392 -3.77 10.53 -19.53
C GLN A 392 -3.24 11.96 -19.63
N ARG A 393 -1.99 12.16 -19.19
CA ARG A 393 -1.31 13.45 -19.17
C ARG A 393 0.19 13.29 -19.45
N GLY A 394 0.83 14.42 -19.77
CA GLY A 394 2.27 14.57 -19.54
C GLY A 394 2.60 14.50 -18.04
N SER A 395 3.85 14.73 -17.68
CA SER A 395 4.29 14.64 -16.28
C SER A 395 3.59 15.71 -15.45
N ILE A 396 2.82 15.28 -14.44
CA ILE A 396 2.13 16.19 -13.50
C ILE A 396 3.09 16.56 -12.37
N ARG A 397 3.32 17.86 -12.19
CA ARG A 397 4.11 18.43 -11.09
C ARG A 397 3.18 19.02 -10.02
N PRO A 398 3.63 19.12 -8.75
CA PRO A 398 2.83 19.74 -7.69
C PRO A 398 2.30 21.14 -8.04
N GLY A 399 3.10 21.96 -8.76
CA GLY A 399 2.71 23.29 -9.21
C GLY A 399 1.66 23.32 -10.32
N ASP A 400 1.35 22.19 -10.96
CA ASP A 400 0.32 22.11 -12.01
C ASP A 400 -1.10 22.01 -11.40
N LEU A 401 -1.20 21.80 -10.08
CA LEU A 401 -2.48 21.62 -9.37
C LEU A 401 -3.01 22.95 -8.84
N ALA A 402 -4.29 23.22 -9.09
CA ALA A 402 -4.96 24.32 -8.41
C ALA A 402 -5.30 23.91 -6.98
N VAL A 403 -4.94 24.75 -6.01
CA VAL A 403 -5.33 24.55 -4.62
C VAL A 403 -6.79 24.97 -4.45
N LYS A 404 -7.64 24.07 -3.97
CA LYS A 404 -9.01 24.36 -3.57
C LYS A 404 -9.15 24.21 -2.07
N GLU A 405 -9.67 25.24 -1.42
CA GLU A 405 -9.85 25.31 0.03
C GLU A 405 -11.33 25.13 0.38
N PHE A 406 -11.58 24.40 1.47
CA PHE A 406 -12.90 24.27 2.09
C PHE A 406 -12.77 24.52 3.58
N HIS A 407 -13.38 25.59 4.06
CA HIS A 407 -13.34 26.03 5.45
C HIS A 407 -14.39 25.29 6.26
N LEU A 408 -13.98 24.76 7.41
CA LEU A 408 -14.90 24.19 8.39
C LEU A 408 -15.67 25.34 9.03
N GLY A 409 -16.96 25.14 9.25
CA GLY A 409 -17.81 26.18 9.82
C GLY A 409 -19.01 25.63 10.56
N THR A 410 -19.70 26.56 11.22
CA THR A 410 -20.87 26.30 12.08
C THR A 410 -21.90 25.40 11.42
N GLY A 411 -22.38 24.41 12.18
CA GLY A 411 -23.41 23.46 11.72
C GLY A 411 -22.88 22.33 10.84
N GLY A 412 -21.57 22.03 10.90
CA GLY A 412 -20.97 20.95 10.12
C GLY A 412 -20.88 21.27 8.63
N VAL A 413 -20.57 22.52 8.29
CA VAL A 413 -20.48 22.98 6.90
C VAL A 413 -19.03 23.00 6.42
N LEU A 414 -18.80 22.60 5.17
CA LEU A 414 -17.58 22.91 4.40
C LEU A 414 -17.89 24.01 3.38
N ALA A 415 -17.40 25.22 3.62
CA ALA A 415 -17.67 26.39 2.79
C ALA A 415 -16.45 26.81 1.96
N GLY A 416 -16.67 27.50 0.85
CA GLY A 416 -15.57 28.05 0.03
C GLY A 416 -14.89 29.28 0.63
N GLN A 417 -15.35 29.76 1.79
CA GLN A 417 -14.83 30.91 2.54
C GLN A 417 -15.05 30.64 4.04
N PRO A 418 -14.31 31.30 4.95
CA PRO A 418 -14.51 31.14 6.39
C PRO A 418 -15.95 31.43 6.82
N VAL A 419 -16.53 30.55 7.65
CA VAL A 419 -17.86 30.73 8.25
C VAL A 419 -17.74 30.64 9.77
N PRO A 420 -17.35 31.76 10.44
CA PRO A 420 -17.03 31.76 11.85
C PRO A 420 -18.16 31.26 12.74
N GLY A 421 -17.84 30.49 13.79
CA GLY A 421 -18.72 30.33 14.93
C GLY A 421 -18.10 29.59 16.11
N ALA A 422 -18.94 28.92 16.90
CA ALA A 422 -18.50 28.21 18.09
C ALA A 422 -17.69 26.96 17.72
N ALA A 423 -16.70 26.62 18.55
CA ALA A 423 -15.90 25.42 18.35
C ALA A 423 -16.75 24.15 18.46
N ASP A 424 -16.52 23.19 17.56
CA ASP A 424 -17.15 21.89 17.61
C ASP A 424 -16.24 20.90 18.35
N GLY A 425 -16.80 20.11 19.27
CA GLY A 425 -16.00 19.20 20.10
C GLY A 425 -16.46 17.76 20.02
N PHE A 426 -15.51 16.84 20.08
CA PHE A 426 -15.74 15.38 20.14
C PHE A 426 -14.90 14.75 21.24
N ASP A 427 -15.38 13.61 21.77
CA ASP A 427 -14.69 12.83 22.79
C ASP A 427 -13.64 11.91 22.15
N ALA A 428 -12.43 11.95 22.68
CA ALA A 428 -11.28 11.19 22.20
C ALA A 428 -10.55 10.48 23.37
N PRO A 429 -9.96 9.29 23.16
CA PRO A 429 -10.16 8.44 22.00
C PRO A 429 -11.59 7.90 21.95
N GLY A 430 -12.22 7.92 20.78
CA GLY A 430 -13.49 7.25 20.49
C GLY A 430 -13.29 6.05 19.58
N ALA A 431 -14.29 5.17 19.46
CA ALA A 431 -14.24 4.14 18.43
C ALA A 431 -14.25 4.81 17.05
N GLY A 432 -13.25 4.50 16.21
CA GLY A 432 -13.20 4.96 14.83
C GLY A 432 -13.90 3.98 13.88
N VAL A 433 -14.27 4.45 12.68
CA VAL A 433 -14.92 3.62 11.66
C VAL A 433 -13.91 2.66 11.03
N ALA A 434 -14.26 1.37 10.99
CA ALA A 434 -13.50 0.37 10.26
C ALA A 434 -13.68 0.58 8.74
N VAL A 435 -12.58 0.72 8.02
CA VAL A 435 -12.58 0.87 6.55
C VAL A 435 -11.47 0.02 5.98
N ASN A 436 -11.84 -0.95 5.13
CA ASN A 436 -10.97 -1.92 4.50
C ASN A 436 -10.06 -2.70 5.48
N ASP A 437 -9.40 -3.75 4.99
CA ASP A 437 -8.38 -4.46 5.76
C ASP A 437 -7.07 -4.67 4.99
N VAL A 438 -6.04 -5.12 5.72
CA VAL A 438 -4.71 -5.43 5.17
C VAL A 438 -4.71 -6.64 4.23
N ALA A 439 -5.76 -7.47 4.25
CA ALA A 439 -5.96 -8.55 3.29
C ALA A 439 -6.54 -8.05 1.95
N GLY A 440 -6.90 -6.77 1.86
CA GLY A 440 -7.43 -6.13 0.67
C GLY A 440 -8.94 -6.31 0.50
N ASN A 441 -9.67 -6.69 1.55
CA ASN A 441 -11.12 -6.69 1.53
C ASN A 441 -11.64 -5.25 1.55
N SER A 442 -12.58 -4.96 0.65
CA SER A 442 -13.22 -3.64 0.52
C SER A 442 -14.48 -3.61 1.39
N PHE A 443 -14.52 -2.74 2.40
CA PHE A 443 -15.71 -2.56 3.22
C PHE A 443 -15.73 -1.21 3.93
N TRP A 444 -16.93 -0.72 4.21
CA TRP A 444 -17.16 0.42 5.08
C TRP A 444 -18.04 0.01 6.23
N GLY A 445 -17.47 -0.03 7.44
CA GLY A 445 -18.20 -0.39 8.64
C GLY A 445 -19.33 0.60 8.98
N PRO A 446 -20.32 0.15 9.77
CA PRO A 446 -21.29 1.05 10.36
C PRO A 446 -20.58 2.09 11.24
N LEU A 447 -21.22 3.23 11.45
CA LEU A 447 -20.74 4.17 12.46
C LEU A 447 -20.82 3.51 13.86
N PRO A 448 -19.80 3.70 14.72
CA PRO A 448 -19.83 3.27 16.11
C PRO A 448 -21.03 3.83 16.88
N VAL A 449 -21.52 3.14 17.90
CA VAL A 449 -22.75 3.55 18.63
C VAL A 449 -22.66 4.98 19.18
N ASP A 450 -21.48 5.39 19.59
CA ASP A 450 -21.15 6.69 20.16
C ASP A 450 -20.66 7.73 19.14
N TRP A 451 -20.74 7.46 17.83
CA TRP A 451 -20.21 8.33 16.77
C TRP A 451 -20.66 9.80 16.88
N LYS A 452 -21.88 10.04 17.38
CA LYS A 452 -22.44 11.39 17.54
C LYS A 452 -21.68 12.24 18.54
N THR A 453 -20.97 11.62 19.47
CA THR A 453 -20.14 12.30 20.48
C THR A 453 -18.65 12.13 20.20
N THR A 454 -18.25 11.11 19.43
CA THR A 454 -16.84 10.78 19.14
C THR A 454 -16.35 11.17 17.75
N SER A 455 -17.20 11.80 16.93
CA SER A 455 -16.85 12.22 15.58
C SER A 455 -17.52 13.53 15.20
N LEU A 456 -16.86 14.31 14.35
CA LEU A 456 -17.42 15.48 13.69
C LEU A 456 -17.52 15.22 12.19
N ALA A 457 -18.57 15.75 11.55
CA ALA A 457 -18.75 15.67 10.11
C ALA A 457 -19.00 17.06 9.53
N TYR A 458 -18.23 17.41 8.50
CA TYR A 458 -18.39 18.66 7.76
C TYR A 458 -18.69 18.34 6.31
N THR A 459 -19.77 18.89 5.76
CA THR A 459 -20.24 18.58 4.40
C THR A 459 -20.38 19.86 3.58
N SER A 460 -19.91 19.81 2.33
CA SER A 460 -20.03 20.92 1.39
C SER A 460 -21.42 21.05 0.79
N ALA A 461 -21.70 22.21 0.21
CA ALA A 461 -22.76 22.34 -0.77
C ALA A 461 -22.47 21.42 -1.99
N PRO A 462 -23.50 21.00 -2.77
CA PRO A 462 -23.26 20.25 -3.99
C PRO A 462 -22.28 21.00 -4.88
N LEU A 463 -21.27 20.29 -5.40
CA LEU A 463 -20.27 20.89 -6.27
C LEU A 463 -20.95 21.38 -7.56
N ALA A 464 -20.69 22.63 -7.93
CA ALA A 464 -21.30 23.27 -9.09
C ALA A 464 -20.81 22.69 -10.43
N GLU A 465 -19.66 22.04 -10.42
CA GLU A 465 -18.97 21.46 -11.57
C GLU A 465 -18.24 20.17 -11.19
N ASP A 466 -17.96 19.35 -12.20
CA ASP A 466 -17.09 18.18 -12.04
C ASP A 466 -15.70 18.62 -11.54
N THR A 467 -15.19 17.97 -10.51
CA THR A 467 -13.91 18.29 -9.87
C THR A 467 -13.08 17.03 -9.70
N MET A 468 -11.91 16.94 -10.35
CA MET A 468 -10.92 15.90 -10.06
C MET A 468 -9.96 16.40 -8.99
N ILE A 469 -10.05 15.83 -7.78
CA ILE A 469 -8.95 15.98 -6.83
C ILE A 469 -7.82 15.02 -7.22
N TYR A 470 -6.59 15.50 -7.12
CA TYR A 470 -5.40 14.75 -7.48
C TYR A 470 -4.20 15.18 -6.62
N GLY A 471 -3.39 14.22 -6.17
CA GLY A 471 -2.24 14.49 -5.32
C GLY A 471 -2.57 14.36 -3.82
N PRO A 472 -1.65 14.74 -2.92
CA PRO A 472 -1.93 14.85 -1.50
C PRO A 472 -2.89 16.01 -1.19
N GLY A 473 -3.52 15.93 -0.03
CA GLY A 473 -4.27 17.02 0.57
C GLY A 473 -3.78 17.33 1.99
N SER A 474 -4.32 18.41 2.57
CA SER A 474 -3.97 18.84 3.92
C SER A 474 -5.23 19.25 4.66
N ALA A 475 -5.42 18.76 5.89
CA ALA A 475 -6.38 19.35 6.82
C ALA A 475 -5.61 20.24 7.80
N ASP A 476 -5.80 21.54 7.66
CA ASP A 476 -5.17 22.57 8.46
C ASP A 476 -6.14 22.94 9.58
N LEU A 477 -5.87 22.42 10.77
CA LEU A 477 -6.81 22.43 11.89
C LEU A 477 -6.24 23.25 13.05
N TRP A 478 -7.06 24.16 13.56
CA TRP A 478 -6.88 24.74 14.88
C TRP A 478 -7.60 23.87 15.89
N LEU A 479 -6.85 23.36 16.86
CA LEU A 479 -7.33 22.35 17.80
C LEU A 479 -7.04 22.79 19.24
N GLU A 480 -7.96 22.47 20.14
CA GLU A 480 -7.78 22.61 21.57
C GLU A 480 -8.16 21.29 22.24
N ALA A 481 -7.38 20.84 23.22
CA ALA A 481 -7.62 19.61 23.94
C ALA A 481 -7.32 19.77 25.43
N ASN A 482 -7.87 18.88 26.25
CA ASN A 482 -7.68 18.90 27.71
C ASN A 482 -6.61 17.93 28.20
N GLY A 483 -6.15 16.99 27.36
CA GLY A 483 -5.05 16.07 27.65
C GLY A 483 -3.69 16.59 27.21
N GLY A 484 -2.63 15.79 27.46
CA GLY A 484 -1.26 16.13 27.09
C GLY A 484 -0.89 15.84 25.63
N ASP A 485 -1.72 15.06 24.94
CA ASP A 485 -1.62 14.76 23.50
C ASP A 485 -2.99 14.31 22.97
N ALA A 486 -3.14 14.19 21.65
CA ALA A 486 -4.29 13.56 21.02
C ALA A 486 -3.92 13.06 19.62
N ASP A 487 -4.61 12.01 19.16
CA ASP A 487 -4.45 11.49 17.81
C ASP A 487 -5.68 11.85 16.97
N ILE A 488 -5.44 12.46 15.81
CA ILE A 488 -6.47 12.96 14.90
C ILE A 488 -6.45 12.14 13.63
N GLN A 489 -7.64 11.74 13.20
CA GLN A 489 -7.88 11.17 11.90
C GLN A 489 -8.81 12.08 11.11
N VAL A 490 -8.51 12.21 9.81
CA VAL A 490 -9.34 12.92 8.85
C VAL A 490 -9.73 11.93 7.75
N THR A 491 -11.03 11.71 7.55
CA THR A 491 -11.56 10.84 6.49
C THR A 491 -12.34 11.66 5.47
N VAL A 492 -11.94 11.58 4.20
CA VAL A 492 -12.60 12.26 3.08
C VAL A 492 -13.55 11.28 2.39
N THR A 493 -14.76 11.75 2.11
CA THR A 493 -15.83 10.97 1.49
C THR A 493 -16.55 11.77 0.40
N GLU A 494 -17.09 11.06 -0.59
CA GLU A 494 -18.04 11.59 -1.57
C GLU A 494 -19.45 11.23 -1.13
N LEU A 495 -20.29 12.23 -0.87
CA LEU A 495 -21.73 12.04 -0.77
C LEU A 495 -22.37 12.29 -2.14
N ARG A 496 -22.95 11.25 -2.70
CA ARG A 496 -23.58 11.26 -4.02
C ARG A 496 -25.04 11.71 -3.95
N PRO A 497 -25.62 12.23 -5.06
CA PRO A 497 -27.03 12.61 -5.12
C PRO A 497 -28.02 11.47 -4.85
N ASP A 498 -27.60 10.21 -5.00
CA ASP A 498 -28.40 9.02 -4.69
C ASP A 498 -28.43 8.67 -3.19
N GLY A 499 -27.81 9.49 -2.34
CA GLY A 499 -27.75 9.29 -0.89
C GLY A 499 -26.67 8.31 -0.44
N GLN A 500 -25.78 7.88 -1.33
CA GLN A 500 -24.66 7.01 -0.98
C GLN A 500 -23.40 7.81 -0.65
N GLU A 501 -22.75 7.44 0.43
CA GLU A 501 -21.43 7.92 0.85
C GLU A 501 -20.35 6.95 0.35
N THR A 502 -19.34 7.43 -0.39
CA THR A 502 -18.21 6.65 -0.94
C THR A 502 -16.88 7.08 -0.33
N TYR A 503 -16.05 6.11 0.06
CA TYR A 503 -14.78 6.36 0.73
C TYR A 503 -13.77 6.88 -0.29
N VAL A 504 -13.07 7.98 0.03
CA VAL A 504 -12.08 8.57 -0.88
C VAL A 504 -10.68 8.35 -0.35
N GLN A 505 -10.35 8.91 0.82
CA GLN A 505 -9.00 8.87 1.39
C GLN A 505 -8.95 9.25 2.87
N ARG A 506 -7.85 8.93 3.56
CA ARG A 506 -7.59 9.28 4.97
C ARG A 506 -6.24 9.93 5.21
N GLY A 507 -6.15 10.56 6.37
CA GLY A 507 -4.96 11.14 6.97
C GLY A 507 -4.96 10.98 8.48
N TRP A 508 -3.77 10.95 9.08
CA TRP A 508 -3.57 10.80 10.53
C TRP A 508 -2.50 11.75 11.03
N LEU A 509 -2.62 12.17 12.30
CA LEU A 509 -1.60 12.93 12.98
C LEU A 509 -1.71 12.76 14.50
N ARG A 510 -0.62 12.37 15.15
CA ARG A 510 -0.40 12.59 16.58
C ARG A 510 -0.04 14.04 16.81
N LEU A 511 -0.81 14.77 17.62
CA LEU A 511 -0.66 16.22 17.73
C LEU A 511 0.69 16.65 18.31
N SER A 512 1.33 15.85 19.17
CA SER A 512 2.69 16.13 19.61
C SER A 512 3.73 16.12 18.48
N ASN A 513 3.44 15.43 17.37
CA ASN A 513 4.29 15.37 16.17
C ASN A 513 3.96 16.45 15.13
N ARG A 514 3.12 17.45 15.45
CA ARG A 514 2.70 18.52 14.52
C ARG A 514 3.81 19.47 14.06
N GLY A 515 5.03 19.35 14.57
CA GLY A 515 6.18 20.15 14.12
C GLY A 515 6.47 19.91 12.64
N LEU A 516 6.55 20.98 11.84
CA LEU A 516 6.70 20.90 10.39
C LEU A 516 8.12 21.24 9.93
N ASP A 517 8.59 20.51 8.93
CA ASP A 517 9.68 20.95 8.06
C ASP A 517 9.10 21.97 7.08
N THR A 518 9.29 23.26 7.38
CA THR A 518 8.74 24.36 6.59
C THR A 518 9.38 24.49 5.21
N ALA A 519 10.61 23.98 5.02
CA ALA A 519 11.29 24.01 3.74
C ALA A 519 10.75 22.94 2.78
N ARG A 520 10.27 21.81 3.31
CA ARG A 520 9.69 20.71 2.51
C ARG A 520 8.17 20.75 2.42
N SER A 521 7.51 21.41 3.37
CA SER A 521 6.05 21.51 3.39
C SER A 521 5.53 22.41 2.28
N THR A 522 4.42 22.02 1.66
CA THR A 522 3.67 22.81 0.67
C THR A 522 2.24 23.03 1.16
N PRO A 523 1.41 23.85 0.50
CA PRO A 523 -0.01 23.96 0.84
C PRO A 523 -0.78 22.63 0.80
N LEU A 524 -0.36 21.68 -0.04
CA LEU A 524 -1.03 20.39 -0.21
C LEU A 524 -0.36 19.22 0.53
N LEU A 525 0.91 19.37 0.91
CA LEU A 525 1.70 18.32 1.54
C LEU A 525 2.41 18.86 2.79
N PRO A 526 1.88 18.63 4.00
CA PRO A 526 2.63 18.90 5.23
C PRO A 526 3.69 17.82 5.45
N VAL A 527 4.94 18.25 5.68
CA VAL A 527 6.05 17.34 6.01
C VAL A 527 6.41 17.54 7.47
N HIS A 528 6.19 16.51 8.28
CA HIS A 528 6.45 16.57 9.73
C HIS A 528 7.91 16.24 10.05
N LEU A 529 8.45 16.87 11.10
CA LEU A 529 9.82 16.63 11.58
C LEU A 529 9.93 15.28 12.30
N GLU A 530 8.95 15.00 13.17
CA GLU A 530 8.77 13.73 13.89
C GLU A 530 9.95 13.32 14.79
N ARG A 531 10.76 14.27 15.27
CA ARG A 531 11.93 13.99 16.13
C ARG A 531 11.62 14.20 17.62
N PRO A 532 12.28 13.48 18.54
CA PRO A 532 12.11 13.67 19.99
C PRO A 532 12.34 15.12 20.45
N ASP A 533 13.36 15.80 19.92
CA ASP A 533 13.71 17.17 20.25
C ASP A 533 12.73 18.22 19.68
N GLN A 534 11.81 17.79 18.81
CA GLN A 534 10.81 18.63 18.14
C GLN A 534 9.37 18.29 18.55
N ALA A 535 9.19 17.37 19.50
CA ALA A 535 7.88 17.03 20.00
C ALA A 535 7.26 18.23 20.74
N LEU A 536 6.03 18.58 20.38
CA LEU A 536 5.32 19.73 20.93
C LEU A 536 4.15 19.23 21.78
N PRO A 537 4.24 19.12 23.11
CA PRO A 537 3.10 18.65 23.92
C PRO A 537 1.87 19.57 23.76
N LEU A 538 0.70 19.04 24.11
CA LEU A 538 -0.50 19.85 24.29
C LEU A 538 -0.55 20.39 25.70
N LEU A 539 -1.01 21.64 25.83
CA LEU A 539 -1.31 22.25 27.11
C LEU A 539 -2.83 22.40 27.21
N PRO A 540 -3.47 21.97 28.32
CA PRO A 540 -4.92 22.02 28.45
C PRO A 540 -5.49 23.40 28.11
N GLY A 541 -6.50 23.43 27.26
CA GLY A 541 -7.21 24.65 26.87
C GLY A 541 -6.41 25.63 26.01
N ARG A 542 -5.24 25.23 25.48
CA ARG A 542 -4.45 26.08 24.57
C ARG A 542 -4.66 25.68 23.11
N PRO A 543 -5.16 26.59 22.25
CA PRO A 543 -5.22 26.37 20.82
C PRO A 543 -3.85 26.07 20.20
N VAL A 544 -3.78 25.04 19.37
CA VAL A 544 -2.61 24.67 18.55
C VAL A 544 -3.03 24.58 17.10
N PHE A 545 -2.08 24.83 16.19
CA PHE A 545 -2.26 24.63 14.76
C PHE A 545 -1.57 23.34 14.32
N ALA A 546 -2.28 22.48 13.61
CA ALA A 546 -1.77 21.20 13.12
C ALA A 546 -2.21 20.96 11.69
N ARG A 547 -1.33 20.36 10.87
CA ARG A 547 -1.62 20.06 9.47
C ARG A 547 -1.61 18.55 9.24
N VAL A 548 -2.78 17.94 9.19
CA VAL A 548 -2.92 16.49 8.94
C VAL A 548 -2.74 16.25 7.45
N GLU A 549 -1.76 15.43 7.05
CA GLU A 549 -1.65 15.00 5.64
C GLU A 549 -2.82 14.09 5.31
N ILE A 550 -3.60 14.45 4.30
CA ILE A 550 -4.51 13.53 3.63
C ILE A 550 -3.71 12.88 2.52
N ASN A 551 -3.59 11.55 2.56
CA ASN A 551 -2.75 10.82 1.64
C ASN A 551 -3.09 11.09 0.16
N LYS A 552 -2.14 10.80 -0.73
CA LYS A 552 -2.30 11.03 -2.15
C LYS A 552 -3.49 10.26 -2.73
N VAL A 553 -4.33 10.92 -3.51
CA VAL A 553 -5.51 10.31 -4.15
C VAL A 553 -5.78 10.94 -5.51
N GLY A 554 -6.31 10.17 -6.44
CA GLY A 554 -7.02 10.65 -7.63
C GLY A 554 -8.49 10.27 -7.53
N HIS A 555 -9.39 11.25 -7.44
CA HIS A 555 -10.83 10.99 -7.34
C HIS A 555 -11.64 12.04 -8.10
N TYR A 556 -12.65 11.60 -8.85
CA TYR A 556 -13.47 12.45 -9.71
C TYR A 556 -14.85 12.67 -9.09
N PHE A 557 -15.01 13.81 -8.41
CA PHE A 557 -16.32 14.23 -7.93
C PHE A 557 -17.12 14.76 -9.11
N ARG A 558 -18.27 14.15 -9.36
CA ARG A 558 -19.21 14.66 -10.35
C ARG A 558 -19.95 15.88 -9.81
N LYS A 559 -20.39 16.75 -10.71
CA LYS A 559 -21.31 17.85 -10.40
C LYS A 559 -22.50 17.31 -9.61
N GLY A 560 -22.85 18.00 -8.54
CA GLY A 560 -23.92 17.60 -7.63
C GLY A 560 -23.47 16.70 -6.48
N SER A 561 -22.32 16.01 -6.59
CA SER A 561 -21.70 15.36 -5.42
C SER A 561 -21.30 16.40 -4.39
N ARG A 562 -21.25 15.99 -3.12
CA ARG A 562 -20.74 16.78 -2.01
C ARG A 562 -19.46 16.13 -1.49
N LEU A 563 -18.45 16.95 -1.22
CA LEU A 563 -17.30 16.55 -0.43
C LEU A 563 -17.69 16.59 1.04
N ARG A 564 -17.38 15.52 1.78
CA ARG A 564 -17.52 15.45 3.23
C ARG A 564 -16.20 15.06 3.88
N VAL A 565 -15.96 15.63 5.06
CA VAL A 565 -14.82 15.33 5.91
C VAL A 565 -15.33 14.87 7.27
N TRP A 566 -14.85 13.73 7.74
CA TRP A 566 -15.00 13.27 9.10
C TRP A 566 -13.72 13.55 9.89
N ILE A 567 -13.87 14.02 11.13
CA ILE A 567 -12.77 14.18 12.08
C ILE A 567 -13.09 13.33 13.30
N ASP A 568 -12.21 12.38 13.61
CA ASP A 568 -12.37 11.42 14.70
C ASP A 568 -11.00 10.91 15.19
N THR A 569 -11.03 9.92 16.08
CA THR A 569 -9.82 9.20 16.52
C THR A 569 -9.42 8.15 15.49
N PRO A 570 -8.10 7.93 15.23
CA PRO A 570 -7.66 6.85 14.35
C PRO A 570 -8.27 5.50 14.70
N ALA A 571 -8.79 4.81 13.68
CA ALA A 571 -9.57 3.60 13.93
C ALA A 571 -8.72 2.46 14.52
N GLN A 572 -9.16 1.92 15.65
CA GLN A 572 -8.62 0.70 16.25
C GLN A 572 -9.25 -0.57 15.67
N SER A 573 -9.88 -0.44 14.49
CA SER A 573 -10.61 -1.49 13.78
C SER A 573 -10.30 -1.39 12.27
N GLY A 574 -10.53 -2.48 11.53
CA GLY A 574 -10.10 -2.59 10.13
C GLY A 574 -8.63 -2.96 9.98
N GLY A 575 -8.01 -2.60 8.85
CA GLY A 575 -6.66 -3.06 8.52
C GLY A 575 -5.56 -2.50 9.41
N MET A 576 -5.67 -1.24 9.82
CA MET A 576 -4.53 -0.57 10.45
C MET A 576 -4.43 -0.76 11.97
N LEU A 577 -5.55 -0.87 12.68
CA LEU A 577 -5.60 -1.12 14.13
C LEU A 577 -4.65 -0.19 14.92
N PHE A 578 -4.89 1.12 14.88
CA PHE A 578 -4.01 2.09 15.52
C PHE A 578 -3.93 1.95 17.05
N ASP A 579 -2.72 2.12 17.59
CA ASP A 579 -2.47 2.26 19.03
C ASP A 579 -2.49 3.74 19.42
N THR A 580 -3.70 4.20 19.72
CA THR A 580 -4.00 5.63 19.94
C THR A 580 -3.74 6.07 21.37
N TYR A 581 -3.44 7.35 21.56
CA TYR A 581 -3.30 7.99 22.86
C TYR A 581 -4.53 7.73 23.73
N SER A 582 -4.32 7.11 24.89
CA SER A 582 -5.38 6.45 25.65
C SER A 582 -6.17 7.36 26.60
N MET A 583 -5.65 8.55 26.92
CA MET A 583 -6.30 9.46 27.87
C MET A 583 -7.60 10.02 27.30
N LYS A 584 -8.71 9.76 28.00
CA LYS A 584 -10.02 10.31 27.68
C LYS A 584 -10.03 11.82 27.88
N GLN A 585 -10.48 12.53 26.85
CA GLN A 585 -10.52 13.98 26.80
C GLN A 585 -11.54 14.45 25.76
N ARG A 586 -11.82 15.74 25.76
CA ARG A 586 -12.55 16.40 24.68
C ARG A 586 -11.57 17.18 23.81
N VAL A 587 -11.68 17.00 22.50
CA VAL A 587 -10.93 17.75 21.49
C VAL A 587 -11.90 18.68 20.79
N HIS A 588 -11.50 19.94 20.63
CA HIS A 588 -12.27 21.00 20.00
C HIS A 588 -11.60 21.44 18.70
N VAL A 589 -12.36 21.50 17.61
CA VAL A 589 -11.97 22.09 16.33
C VAL A 589 -12.45 23.53 16.30
N LEU A 590 -11.51 24.47 16.14
CA LEU A 590 -11.79 25.91 16.17
C LEU A 590 -12.00 26.44 14.75
N HIS A 591 -13.12 27.13 14.52
CA HIS A 591 -13.46 27.80 13.25
C HIS A 591 -14.14 29.17 13.52
N ASN A 592 -13.51 30.03 14.31
CA ASN A 592 -14.04 31.35 14.65
C ASN A 592 -13.30 32.49 13.92
N ALA A 593 -13.63 33.74 14.23
CA ALA A 593 -13.03 34.90 13.55
C ALA A 593 -11.50 35.01 13.71
N LYS A 594 -10.92 34.33 14.71
CA LYS A 594 -9.48 34.28 14.98
C LYS A 594 -8.81 33.02 14.43
N TYR A 595 -9.51 31.88 14.47
CA TYR A 595 -8.98 30.57 14.13
C TYR A 595 -9.79 29.96 13.00
N ASP A 596 -9.18 29.76 11.85
CA ASP A 596 -9.82 29.24 10.64
C ASP A 596 -9.27 27.84 10.33
N SER A 597 -10.08 26.81 10.58
CA SER A 597 -9.76 25.42 10.22
C SER A 597 -10.30 25.11 8.84
N LEU A 598 -9.51 24.46 7.98
CA LEU A 598 -9.86 24.19 6.60
C LEU A 598 -9.23 22.89 6.08
N VAL A 599 -9.72 22.40 4.94
CA VAL A 599 -9.08 21.36 4.16
C VAL A 599 -8.68 21.87 2.78
N ARG A 600 -7.52 21.41 2.28
CA ARG A 600 -6.96 21.75 0.98
C ARG A 600 -6.81 20.52 0.11
N PHE A 601 -7.21 20.63 -1.14
CA PHE A 601 -6.99 19.60 -2.17
C PHE A 601 -6.38 20.20 -3.43
N GLY A 602 -5.48 19.44 -4.05
CA GLY A 602 -5.03 19.72 -5.41
C GLY A 602 -6.12 19.33 -6.41
N VAL A 603 -6.44 20.22 -7.34
CA VAL A 603 -7.41 19.99 -8.42
C VAL A 603 -6.67 19.92 -9.74
N LEU A 604 -6.83 18.79 -10.43
CA LEU A 604 -6.32 18.61 -11.78
C LEU A 604 -7.34 19.17 -12.78
N LYS A 605 -6.96 20.25 -13.47
CA LYS A 605 -7.84 20.94 -14.42
C LYS A 605 -8.09 20.13 -15.71
N ASP A 606 -9.17 20.50 -16.39
CA ASP A 606 -9.51 20.01 -17.74
C ASP A 606 -9.66 18.49 -17.84
N VAL A 607 -10.08 17.86 -16.74
CA VAL A 607 -10.45 16.44 -16.73
C VAL A 607 -11.94 16.30 -16.99
N LYS A 608 -12.30 15.40 -17.91
CA LYS A 608 -13.67 15.03 -18.21
C LYS A 608 -13.82 13.52 -18.02
N GLY A 609 -14.74 13.13 -17.15
CA GLY A 609 -15.07 11.74 -16.86
C GLY A 609 -16.53 11.40 -17.21
N PRO A 610 -16.90 10.10 -17.14
CA PRO A 610 -18.27 9.66 -17.33
C PRO A 610 -19.24 10.30 -16.33
N GLN A 611 -20.39 10.78 -16.80
CA GLN A 611 -21.39 11.44 -15.94
C GLN A 611 -22.12 10.46 -15.01
N SER A 612 -22.22 9.18 -15.38
CA SER A 612 -22.85 8.17 -14.52
C SER A 612 -21.89 7.67 -13.43
N TYR A 613 -22.41 7.54 -12.21
CA TYR A 613 -21.68 6.97 -11.07
C TYR A 613 -21.44 5.47 -11.25
N PRO A 614 -20.30 4.94 -10.77
CA PRO A 614 -20.13 3.49 -10.67
C PRO A 614 -21.08 2.93 -9.60
N ALA A 615 -21.53 1.70 -9.80
CA ALA A 615 -22.38 1.03 -8.83
C ALA A 615 -21.73 1.00 -7.44
N CYS A 616 -22.52 1.28 -6.42
CA CYS A 616 -22.07 1.32 -5.03
C CYS A 616 -21.38 0.00 -4.64
N GLY A 617 -20.18 0.07 -4.07
CA GLY A 617 -19.47 -1.10 -3.53
C GLY A 617 -18.67 -1.90 -4.57
N THR A 618 -18.66 -1.47 -5.83
CA THR A 618 -17.91 -2.17 -6.90
C THR A 618 -16.47 -1.70 -7.07
N LEU A 619 -16.16 -0.48 -6.61
CA LEU A 619 -14.83 0.08 -6.72
C LEU A 619 -13.86 -0.60 -5.75
N LEU A 620 -12.67 -0.95 -6.24
CA LEU A 620 -11.62 -1.52 -5.40
C LEU A 620 -11.21 -0.50 -4.33
N LEU A 621 -11.37 -0.91 -3.06
CA LEU A 621 -11.01 -0.16 -1.85
C LEU A 621 -11.61 1.24 -1.72
N GLN A 622 -12.64 1.56 -2.51
CA GLN A 622 -13.52 2.72 -2.32
C GLN A 622 -14.93 2.22 -2.02
N PRO A 623 -15.14 1.54 -0.88
CA PRO A 623 -16.45 1.04 -0.49
C PRO A 623 -17.42 2.20 -0.31
N CYS A 624 -18.70 1.86 -0.26
CA CYS A 624 -19.76 2.83 -0.06
C CYS A 624 -20.75 2.34 1.00
N ARG A 625 -21.56 3.26 1.53
CA ARG A 625 -22.69 2.99 2.43
C ARG A 625 -23.79 4.04 2.26
N PRO A 626 -25.03 3.79 2.72
CA PRO A 626 -26.04 4.83 2.85
C PRO A 626 -25.56 5.99 3.72
N ASP A 627 -25.92 7.23 3.37
CA ASP A 627 -25.57 8.42 4.15
C ASP A 627 -26.06 8.28 5.60
N PRO A 628 -25.14 8.19 6.59
CA PRO A 628 -25.54 8.04 7.98
C PRO A 628 -26.15 9.31 8.58
N LEU A 629 -26.01 10.46 7.90
CA LEU A 629 -26.57 11.75 8.33
C LEU A 629 -27.90 12.08 7.65
N ALA A 630 -28.34 11.28 6.67
CA ALA A 630 -29.69 11.41 6.14
C ALA A 630 -30.68 11.12 7.28
N ALA A 631 -31.53 12.10 7.60
CA ALA A 631 -32.53 11.99 8.65
C ALA A 631 -33.31 10.67 8.50
N ARG A 632 -33.33 9.84 9.55
CA ARG A 632 -34.32 8.79 9.72
C ARG A 632 -35.52 9.35 10.47
#